data_AF-A0A2W6ZZP7-F1
#
_entry.id   AF-A0A2W6ZZP7-F1
#
_cell.length_a   1.000
_cell.length_b   1.000
_cell.length_c   1.000
_cell.angle_alpha   90.00
_cell.angle_beta   90.00
_cell.angle_gamma   90.00
#
_symmetry.space_group_name_H-M   'P 1'
#
loop_
_entity.id
_entity.type
_entity.pdbx_description
1 polymer ?
#
loop_
_entity_poly.entity_id
_entity_poly.type
_entity_poly.pdbx_seq_one_letter_code
_entity_poly.pdbx_strand_id
1 'polypeptide(L)'
;MERIAIIGLGLIGGSLGLDLTRQGHPVIGIARRPETIQAALAMGAIAEGGTDLALVAGADMVFICTPIDVTVSTVAAIVPHLSPTAVGT
;
A
#
# COMPACT_ATOMS: atom_id res chain seq x y z
N MET A 1 -7.06 -8.08 -13.23
CA MET A 1 -7.17 -7.52 -11.88
C MET A 1 -5.75 -7.32 -11.40
N GLU A 2 -5.32 -6.07 -11.26
CA GLU A 2 -3.96 -5.74 -10.83
C GLU A 2 -3.88 -5.72 -9.31
N ARG A 3 -2.83 -6.31 -8.75
CA ARG A 3 -2.58 -6.30 -7.30
C ARG A 3 -1.90 -4.99 -6.93
N ILE A 4 -2.56 -4.20 -6.09
CA ILE A 4 -2.12 -2.85 -5.76
C ILE A 4 -1.63 -2.79 -4.32
N ALA A 5 -0.41 -2.30 -4.11
CA ALA A 5 0.09 -2.01 -2.77
C ALA A 5 -0.01 -0.52 -2.46
N ILE A 6 -0.45 -0.17 -1.25
CA ILE A 6 -0.49 1.20 -0.75
C ILE A 6 0.36 1.31 0.51
N ILE A 7 1.42 2.11 0.46
CA ILE A 7 2.29 2.39 1.60
C ILE A 7 1.86 3.72 2.21
N GLY A 8 1.30 3.67 3.41
CA GLY A 8 0.75 4.85 4.10
C GLY A 8 -0.76 4.91 4.02
N LEU A 9 -1.44 4.27 4.96
CA LEU A 9 -2.91 4.22 5.04
C LEU A 9 -3.51 5.38 5.85
N GLY A 10 -3.04 6.61 5.57
CA GLY A 10 -3.60 7.83 6.13
C GLY A 10 -4.89 8.25 5.40
N LEU A 11 -5.22 9.55 5.43
CA LEU A 11 -6.39 10.08 4.72
C LEU A 11 -6.34 9.78 3.21
N ILE A 12 -5.19 10.03 2.57
CA ILE A 12 -5.01 9.83 1.12
C ILE A 12 -5.01 8.33 0.79
N GLY A 13 -4.08 7.56 1.35
CA GLY A 13 -3.95 6.14 1.03
C GLY A 13 -5.17 5.30 1.44
N GLY A 14 -5.86 5.66 2.54
CA GLY A 14 -7.09 5.01 2.95
C GLY A 14 -8.26 5.28 2.00
N SER A 15 -8.44 6.53 1.55
CA SER A 15 -9.46 6.87 0.55
C SER A 15 -9.19 6.17 -0.78
N LEU A 16 -7.94 6.17 -1.23
CA LEU A 16 -7.54 5.50 -2.45
C LEU A 16 -7.79 3.98 -2.35
N GLY A 17 -7.43 3.36 -1.23
CA GLY A 17 -7.68 1.95 -0.99
C GLY A 17 -9.17 1.59 -1.06
N LEU A 18 -10.05 2.42 -0.47
CA LEU A 18 -11.50 2.23 -0.55
C LEU A 18 -11.99 2.24 -2.00
N ASP A 19 -11.57 3.23 -2.78
CA ASP A 19 -12.03 3.38 -4.16
C ASP A 19 -11.51 2.27 -5.09
N LEU A 20 -10.27 1.83 -4.88
CA LEU A 20 -9.68 0.71 -5.63
C LEU A 20 -10.31 -0.63 -5.25
N THR A 21 -10.55 -0.86 -3.96
CA THR A 21 -11.25 -2.06 -3.47
C THR A 21 -12.68 -2.12 -4.03
N ARG A 22 -13.40 -0.99 -4.07
CA ARG A 22 -14.75 -0.90 -4.68
C ARG A 22 -14.76 -1.18 -6.18
N GLN A 23 -13.68 -0.86 -6.88
CA GLN A 23 -13.48 -1.20 -8.30
C GLN A 23 -13.09 -2.67 -8.51
N GLY A 24 -12.94 -3.46 -7.44
CA GLY A 24 -12.63 -4.88 -7.50
C GLY A 24 -11.13 -5.19 -7.54
N HIS A 25 -10.25 -4.21 -7.30
CA HIS A 25 -8.82 -4.49 -7.21
C HIS A 25 -8.45 -5.10 -5.85
N PRO A 26 -7.61 -6.15 -5.81
CA PRO A 26 -7.02 -6.62 -4.56
C PRO A 26 -5.99 -5.61 -4.05
N VAL A 27 -6.31 -4.92 -2.95
CA VAL A 27 -5.46 -3.90 -2.34
C VAL A 27 -4.74 -4.47 -1.10
N ILE A 28 -3.42 -4.32 -1.08
CA ILE A 28 -2.54 -4.62 0.06
C ILE A 28 -2.18 -3.30 0.75
N GLY A 29 -2.47 -3.19 2.05
CA GLY A 29 -2.12 -2.02 2.84
C GLY A 29 -0.83 -2.21 3.63
N ILE A 30 0.07 -1.23 3.57
CA ILE A 30 1.29 -1.20 4.38
C ILE A 30 1.31 0.08 5.21
N ALA A 31 1.45 -0.07 6.53
CA ALA A 31 1.51 1.06 7.46
C ALA A 31 2.38 0.70 8.66
N ARG A 32 2.99 1.70 9.29
CA ARG A 32 3.90 1.49 10.43
C ARG A 32 3.24 0.90 11.68
N ARG A 33 1.93 1.10 11.83
CA ARG A 33 1.17 0.80 13.05
C ARG A 33 0.14 -0.30 12.76
N PRO A 34 0.16 -1.43 13.50
CA PRO A 34 -0.83 -2.50 13.33
C PRO A 34 -2.26 -1.99 13.45
N GLU A 35 -2.52 -1.01 14.32
CA GLU A 35 -3.86 -0.44 14.53
C GLU A 35 -4.38 0.26 13.27
N THR A 36 -3.48 0.85 12.48
CA THR A 36 -3.84 1.47 11.20
C THR A 36 -4.23 0.41 10.16
N ILE A 37 -3.55 -0.75 10.16
CA ILE A 37 -3.92 -1.90 9.31
C ILE A 37 -5.30 -2.43 9.70
N GLN A 38 -5.53 -2.65 10.99
CA GLN A 38 -6.82 -3.15 11.49
C GLN A 38 -7.97 -2.20 11.17
N ALA A 39 -7.76 -0.88 11.32
CA ALA A 39 -8.76 0.11 10.93
C ALA A 39 -9.06 0.06 9.42
N ALA A 40 -8.02 -0.02 8.58
CA ALA A 40 -8.19 -0.10 7.13
C ALA A 40 -8.93 -1.37 6.67
N LEU A 41 -8.62 -2.52 7.28
CA LEU A 41 -9.35 -3.78 7.06
C LEU A 41 -10.82 -3.66 7.48
N ALA A 42 -11.08 -3.12 8.68
CA ALA A 42 -12.44 -2.96 9.20
C ALA A 42 -13.30 -2.02 8.34
N MET A 43 -12.68 -1.02 7.70
CA MET A 43 -13.36 -0.12 6.76
C MET A 43 -13.52 -0.70 5.35
N GLY A 44 -12.89 -1.84 5.04
CA GLY A 44 -12.85 -2.40 3.68
C GLY A 44 -11.99 -1.57 2.72
N ALA A 45 -11.04 -0.80 3.24
CA ALA A 45 -10.10 -0.01 2.42
C ALA A 45 -9.00 -0.89 1.81
N ILE A 46 -8.72 -2.04 2.40
CA ILE A 46 -7.72 -3.00 1.96
C ILE A 46 -8.27 -4.42 2.15
N ALA A 47 -7.81 -5.36 1.32
CA ALA A 47 -8.15 -6.77 1.46
C ALA A 47 -7.22 -7.49 2.45
N GLU A 48 -5.95 -7.11 2.46
CA GLU A 48 -4.92 -7.61 3.36
C GLU A 48 -3.88 -6.53 3.65
N GLY A 49 -3.04 -6.71 4.68
CA GLY A 49 -2.01 -5.74 4.96
C GLY A 49 -1.16 -6.06 6.19
N GLY A 50 -0.12 -5.26 6.40
CA GLY A 50 0.80 -5.44 7.51
C GLY A 50 1.78 -4.28 7.66
N THR A 51 2.76 -4.46 8.54
CA THR A 51 3.77 -3.45 8.84
C THR A 51 5.08 -3.64 8.08
N ASP A 52 5.20 -4.75 7.34
CA ASP A 52 6.40 -5.10 6.58
C ASP A 52 6.32 -4.54 5.16
N LEU A 53 7.37 -3.83 4.75
CA LEU A 53 7.51 -3.29 3.40
C LEU A 53 7.69 -4.40 2.35
N ALA A 54 8.17 -5.59 2.72
CA ALA A 54 8.30 -6.72 1.79
C ALA A 54 6.95 -7.19 1.22
N LEU A 55 5.83 -6.78 1.81
CA LEU A 55 4.47 -7.06 1.31
C LEU A 55 4.17 -6.41 -0.05
N VAL A 56 5.01 -5.48 -0.54
CA VAL A 56 4.92 -4.98 -1.93
C VAL A 56 5.28 -6.06 -2.96
N ALA A 57 5.88 -7.17 -2.54
CA ALA A 57 6.28 -8.24 -3.43
C ALA A 57 5.07 -8.81 -4.20
N GLY A 58 5.20 -8.80 -5.53
CA GLY A 58 4.15 -9.25 -6.45
C GLY A 58 2.99 -8.27 -6.61
N ALA A 59 3.12 -7.02 -6.18
CA ALA A 59 2.23 -5.94 -6.60
C ALA A 59 2.60 -5.47 -8.02
N ASP A 60 1.58 -5.23 -8.83
CA ASP A 60 1.70 -4.66 -10.18
C ASP A 60 1.80 -3.13 -10.14
N MET A 61 1.29 -2.51 -9.07
CA MET A 61 1.34 -1.08 -8.85
C MET A 61 1.53 -0.76 -7.37
N VAL A 62 2.36 0.23 -7.06
CA VAL A 62 2.64 0.68 -5.69
C VAL A 62 2.40 2.17 -5.55
N PHE A 63 1.54 2.55 -4.60
CA PHE A 63 1.31 3.93 -4.21
C PHE A 63 2.07 4.26 -2.92
N ILE A 64 2.85 5.34 -2.93
CA ILE A 64 3.58 5.82 -1.76
C ILE A 64 2.86 7.05 -1.20
N CYS A 65 2.04 6.83 -0.19
CA CYS A 65 1.24 7.85 0.49
C CYS A 65 1.85 8.22 1.86
N THR A 66 3.18 8.17 1.98
CA THR A 66 3.91 8.58 3.19
C THR A 66 4.26 10.07 3.16
N PRO A 67 4.50 10.70 4.34
CA PRO A 67 5.03 12.06 4.40
C PRO A 67 6.33 12.23 3.58
N ILE A 68 6.50 13.41 2.98
CA ILE A 68 7.56 13.68 1.99
C ILE A 68 8.99 13.45 2.52
N ASP A 69 9.19 13.66 3.82
CA ASP A 69 10.45 13.46 4.53
C ASP A 69 10.88 11.98 4.60
N VAL A 70 9.94 11.05 4.46
CA VAL A 70 10.21 9.60 4.50
C VAL A 70 9.95 8.89 3.16
N THR A 71 9.44 9.60 2.15
CA THR A 71 9.16 9.00 0.83
C THR A 71 10.41 8.42 0.19
N VAL A 72 11.53 9.16 0.18
CA VAL A 72 12.78 8.72 -0.47
C VAL A 72 13.34 7.45 0.19
N SER A 73 13.37 7.40 1.52
CA SER A 73 13.84 6.21 2.25
C SER A 73 12.88 5.03 2.08
N THR A 74 11.58 5.28 1.99
CA THR A 74 10.57 4.26 1.68
C THR A 74 10.81 3.65 0.30
N VAL A 75 11.02 4.49 -0.73
CA VAL A 75 11.34 4.03 -2.10
C VAL A 75 12.58 3.15 -2.07
N ALA A 76 13.67 3.61 -1.46
CA ALA A 76 14.90 2.85 -1.39
C ALA A 76 14.71 1.47 -0.71
N ALA A 77 13.86 1.40 0.33
CA ALA A 77 13.58 0.17 1.04
C ALA A 77 12.69 -0.81 0.25
N ILE A 78 11.80 -0.34 -0.62
CA ILE A 78 10.91 -1.22 -1.39
C ILE A 78 11.49 -1.68 -2.72
N VAL A 79 12.41 -0.92 -3.32
CA VAL A 79 13.04 -1.25 -4.61
C VAL A 79 13.51 -2.72 -4.70
N PRO A 80 14.16 -3.30 -3.69
CA PRO A 80 14.57 -4.71 -3.72
C PRO A 80 13.43 -5.73 -3.80
N HIS A 81 12.21 -5.31 -3.46
CA HIS A 81 11.01 -6.16 -3.38
C HIS A 81 10.03 -5.93 -4.53
N LEU A 82 10.24 -4.90 -5.36
CA LEU A 82 9.33 -4.56 -6.45
C LEU A 82 9.38 -5.62 -7.56
N SER A 83 8.22 -5.91 -8.14
CA SER A 83 8.15 -6.65 -9.40
C SER A 83 8.85 -5.85 -10.51
N PRO A 84 9.52 -6.49 -11.49
CA PRO A 84 10.08 -5.80 -12.66
C PRO A 84 9.06 -4.98 -13.46
N THR A 85 7.77 -5.30 -13.30
CA THR A 85 6.64 -4.62 -13.96
C THR A 85 5.96 -3.57 -13.09
N ALA A 86 6.39 -3.39 -11.84
CA ALA A 86 5.71 -2.51 -10.90
C ALA A 86 5.89 -1.04 -11.26
N VAL A 87 4.78 -0.31 -11.35
CA VAL A 87 4.78 1.16 -11.51
C VAL A 87 4.61 1.81 -10.13
N GLY A 88 5.52 2.73 -9.79
CA GLY A 88 5.49 3.50 -8.55
C GLY A 88 5.00 4.92 -8.77
N THR A 89 4.07 5.39 -7.92
CA THR A 89 3.65 6.80 -7.87
C THR A 89 3.45 7.32 -6.45
#